data_AF-A0A959I0D6-F1
#
_entry.id   AF-A0A959I0D6-F1
#
_cell.length_a   1.000
_cell.length_b   1.000
_cell.length_c   1.000
_cell.angle_alpha   90.00
_cell.angle_beta   90.00
_cell.angle_gamma   90.00
#
_symmetry.space_group_name_H-M   'P 1'
#
loop_
_entity.id
_entity.type
_entity.pdbx_description
1 polymer ?
#
loop_
_entity_poly.entity_id
_entity_poly.type
_entity_poly.pdbx_seq_one_letter_code
_entity_poly.pdbx_strand_id
1 'polypeptide(L)'
;MGTAQAEKDLLARVYLNRKGAVTRATFSSAIYQGDKGLLTGQPARAALVIPSRIFGFCGGSHQLAAAMALEHAWEAQLPPNALVLRSVVQAAEILQNTSRWFYTTFGPGLAHPAFSDKPLFAEASRRFTAFKGDSFRPGIMAGMHPMALYALFAGQWPHSNFIIPGGVSGAVRPKELTRAFSLLDQYCREWLEPAWLGCSLERYLEIEDWEGLMAWLDEKEAHFNSDFGVFIRVALEYGLDQLGQVEPNLLSYGAFPNKNGHFAVTPQNHLQAVQFPGAYFDGKELHACDHRWLTESLRDNKEAHRFGYRGEAVEVGPVARMLIREKYKHQHNGTHPSLFAKVYSQKGASV
;
A
#
# COMPACT_ATOMS: atom_id res chain seq x y z
N MET A 1 -4.24 20.88 13.97
CA MET A 1 -4.48 21.13 12.53
C MET A 1 -5.25 19.93 11.98
N GLY A 2 -6.29 20.14 11.18
CA GLY A 2 -6.94 19.06 10.45
C GLY A 2 -5.97 18.52 9.38
N THR A 3 -5.92 17.21 9.19
CA THR A 3 -5.09 16.59 8.15
C THR A 3 -5.80 16.72 6.81
N ALA A 4 -5.49 17.77 6.04
CA ALA A 4 -6.18 18.06 4.77
C ALA A 4 -5.89 17.06 3.62
N GLN A 5 -5.14 15.99 3.89
CA GLN A 5 -4.63 15.04 2.91
C GLN A 5 -4.85 13.57 3.34
N ALA A 6 -5.83 13.31 4.20
CA ALA A 6 -6.30 11.95 4.49
C ALA A 6 -7.69 11.75 3.84
N GLU A 7 -8.02 10.51 3.45
CA GLU A 7 -9.32 10.21 2.81
C GLU A 7 -10.51 10.57 3.70
N LYS A 8 -10.36 10.42 5.02
CA LYS A 8 -11.38 10.74 6.02
C LYS A 8 -10.82 11.65 7.11
N ASP A 9 -11.73 12.16 7.93
CA ASP A 9 -11.40 13.00 9.08
C ASP A 9 -10.45 12.29 10.03
N LEU A 10 -9.25 12.87 10.16
CA LEU A 10 -8.25 12.48 11.13
C LEU A 10 -7.87 13.71 11.94
N LEU A 11 -8.05 13.60 13.25
CA LEU A 11 -7.60 14.59 14.22
C LEU A 11 -6.31 14.10 14.87
N ALA A 12 -5.23 14.80 14.60
CA ALA A 12 -3.96 14.62 15.30
C ALA A 12 -3.81 15.71 16.38
N ARG A 13 -3.64 15.30 17.65
CA ARG A 13 -3.20 16.18 18.73
C ARG A 13 -1.76 15.85 19.07
N VAL A 14 -0.87 16.83 18.90
CA VAL A 14 0.57 16.68 19.12
C VAL A 14 0.94 17.53 20.34
N TYR A 15 1.66 16.91 21.28
CA TYR A 15 2.14 17.54 22.49
C TYR A 15 3.65 17.75 22.34
N LEU A 16 4.08 18.99 22.53
CA LEU A 16 5.47 19.39 22.40
C LEU A 16 6.06 19.73 23.77
N ASN A 17 7.34 19.45 23.98
CA ASN A 17 8.08 19.99 25.12
C ASN A 17 8.52 21.43 24.85
N ARG A 18 9.14 22.08 25.86
CA ARG A 18 9.65 23.45 25.76
C ARG A 18 10.71 23.66 24.66
N LYS A 19 11.35 22.60 24.19
CA LYS A 19 12.36 22.62 23.12
C LYS A 19 11.73 22.38 21.73
N GLY A 20 10.40 22.27 21.64
CA GLY A 20 9.68 22.03 20.38
C GLY A 20 9.66 20.56 19.93
N ALA A 21 10.21 19.62 20.70
CA ALA A 21 10.21 18.21 20.34
C ALA A 21 8.87 17.54 20.71
N VAL A 22 8.39 16.65 19.85
CA VAL A 22 7.18 15.85 20.07
C VAL A 22 7.40 14.88 21.22
N THR A 23 6.56 14.95 22.26
CA THR A 23 6.58 14.01 23.39
C THR A 23 5.42 13.03 23.37
N ARG A 24 4.33 13.38 22.68
CA ARG A 24 3.16 12.53 22.53
C ARG A 24 2.37 12.96 21.30
N ALA A 25 1.84 12.00 20.56
CA ALA A 25 0.82 12.24 19.56
C ALA A 25 -0.40 11.36 19.88
N THR A 26 -1.59 11.89 19.67
CA THR A 26 -2.83 11.11 19.72
C THR A 26 -3.61 11.34 18.45
N PHE A 27 -4.09 10.25 17.88
CA PHE A 27 -4.89 10.25 16.66
C PHE A 27 -6.31 9.78 17.00
N SER A 28 -7.30 10.46 16.46
CA SER A 28 -8.71 10.08 16.58
C SER A 28 -9.43 10.39 15.26
N SER A 29 -10.40 9.57 14.89
CA SER A 29 -11.33 9.89 13.81
C SER A 29 -12.55 10.57 14.40
N ALA A 30 -12.99 11.68 13.80
CA ALA A 30 -14.26 12.31 14.17
C ALA A 30 -15.47 11.57 13.56
N ILE A 31 -15.21 10.70 12.58
CA ILE A 31 -16.23 9.94 11.86
C ILE A 31 -16.21 8.49 12.36
N TYR A 32 -17.25 8.10 13.10
CA TYR A 32 -17.61 6.70 13.35
C TYR A 32 -18.77 6.33 12.44
N GLN A 33 -18.54 5.45 11.46
CA GLN A 33 -19.55 5.01 10.49
C GLN A 33 -20.28 3.72 10.91
N GLY A 34 -20.11 3.27 12.16
CA GLY A 34 -20.93 2.18 12.70
C GLY A 34 -20.65 0.80 12.08
N ASP A 35 -19.38 0.42 11.91
CA ASP A 35 -19.02 -0.92 11.43
C ASP A 35 -19.49 -2.04 12.36
N LYS A 36 -19.51 -1.81 13.68
CA LYS A 36 -20.05 -2.77 14.66
C LYS A 36 -21.55 -2.95 14.49
N GLY A 37 -21.94 -4.10 13.93
CA GLY A 37 -23.32 -4.51 13.76
C GLY A 37 -23.89 -4.24 12.38
N LEU A 38 -23.17 -3.55 11.49
CA LEU A 38 -23.65 -3.22 10.14
C LEU A 38 -24.03 -4.46 9.32
N LEU A 39 -23.33 -5.56 9.54
CA LEU A 39 -23.59 -6.85 8.89
C LEU A 39 -24.46 -7.79 9.74
N THR A 40 -24.77 -7.45 10.99
CA THR A 40 -25.57 -8.31 11.87
C THR A 40 -27.00 -8.41 11.34
N GLY A 41 -27.49 -9.64 11.15
CA GLY A 41 -28.81 -9.91 10.58
C GLY A 41 -28.91 -9.70 9.07
N GLN A 42 -27.85 -9.25 8.39
CA GLN A 42 -27.82 -9.12 6.94
C GLN A 42 -27.56 -10.48 6.27
N PRO A 43 -28.06 -10.70 5.04
CA PRO A 43 -27.65 -11.85 4.24
C PRO A 43 -26.14 -11.85 4.02
N ALA A 44 -25.49 -13.03 4.05
CA ALA A 44 -24.04 -13.17 3.89
C ALA A 44 -23.46 -12.38 2.70
N ARG A 45 -24.15 -12.38 1.54
CA ARG A 45 -23.75 -11.63 0.33
C ARG A 45 -23.64 -10.12 0.54
N ALA A 46 -24.33 -9.56 1.53
CA ALA A 46 -24.26 -8.13 1.85
C ALA A 46 -22.85 -7.73 2.29
N ALA A 47 -22.06 -8.66 2.85
CA ALA A 47 -20.67 -8.43 3.21
C ALA A 47 -19.77 -8.11 2.02
N LEU A 48 -20.14 -8.50 0.78
CA LEU A 48 -19.38 -8.14 -0.42
C LEU A 48 -19.60 -6.68 -0.82
N VAL A 49 -20.78 -6.14 -0.48
CA VAL A 49 -21.23 -4.85 -0.96
C VAL A 49 -21.01 -3.78 0.10
N ILE A 50 -21.52 -3.97 1.30
CA ILE A 50 -21.60 -2.92 2.30
C ILE A 50 -20.20 -2.40 2.72
N PRO A 51 -19.23 -3.26 3.12
CA PRO A 51 -17.91 -2.80 3.55
C PRO A 51 -17.12 -2.10 2.44
N SER A 52 -17.28 -2.53 1.19
CA SER A 52 -16.58 -1.93 0.04
C SER A 52 -17.09 -0.54 -0.31
N ARG A 53 -18.17 -0.04 0.31
CA ARG A 53 -18.65 1.34 0.20
C ARG A 53 -18.21 2.23 1.37
N ILE A 54 -17.57 1.65 2.39
CA ILE A 54 -17.02 2.42 3.51
C ILE A 54 -15.81 3.25 3.03
N PHE A 55 -15.01 2.74 2.09
CA PHE A 55 -13.85 3.44 1.53
C PHE A 55 -13.84 3.35 0.00
N GLY A 56 -13.56 4.48 -0.66
CA GLY A 56 -13.65 4.61 -2.12
C GLY A 56 -12.41 4.11 -2.85
N PHE A 57 -11.23 4.29 -2.24
CA PHE A 57 -9.94 3.96 -2.85
C PHE A 57 -9.54 2.49 -2.75
N CYS A 58 -10.09 1.75 -1.78
CA CYS A 58 -9.77 0.34 -1.51
C CYS A 58 -11.01 -0.57 -1.49
N GLY A 59 -12.05 -0.19 -2.24
CA GLY A 59 -13.30 -0.95 -2.31
C GLY A 59 -13.11 -2.40 -2.77
N GLY A 60 -12.18 -2.66 -3.71
CA GLY A 60 -11.85 -4.01 -4.16
C GLY A 60 -11.23 -4.86 -3.04
N SER A 61 -10.32 -4.28 -2.25
CA SER A 61 -9.72 -4.93 -1.09
C SER A 61 -10.76 -5.40 -0.06
N HIS A 62 -11.76 -4.55 0.24
CA HIS A 62 -12.86 -4.92 1.13
C HIS A 62 -13.72 -6.05 0.55
N GLN A 63 -14.02 -6.00 -0.76
CA GLN A 63 -14.78 -7.04 -1.42
C GLN A 63 -14.03 -8.38 -1.42
N LEU A 64 -12.71 -8.35 -1.67
CA LEU A 64 -11.84 -9.52 -1.62
C LEU A 64 -11.81 -10.13 -0.22
N ALA A 65 -11.59 -9.32 0.81
CA ALA A 65 -11.60 -9.77 2.20
C ALA A 65 -12.94 -10.43 2.59
N ALA A 66 -14.07 -9.84 2.19
CA ALA A 66 -15.38 -10.42 2.43
C ALA A 66 -15.61 -11.74 1.69
N ALA A 67 -15.21 -11.82 0.42
CA ALA A 67 -15.31 -13.06 -0.35
C ALA A 67 -14.46 -14.17 0.29
N MET A 68 -13.24 -13.86 0.71
CA MET A 68 -12.34 -14.80 1.38
C MET A 68 -12.93 -15.30 2.72
N ALA A 69 -13.56 -14.42 3.49
CA ALA A 69 -14.21 -14.81 4.74
C ALA A 69 -15.38 -15.78 4.51
N LEU A 70 -16.20 -15.51 3.48
CA LEU A 70 -17.31 -16.39 3.09
C LEU A 70 -16.81 -17.72 2.51
N GLU A 71 -15.76 -17.69 1.70
CA GLU A 71 -15.13 -18.88 1.13
C GLU A 71 -14.56 -19.78 2.21
N HIS A 72 -13.94 -19.20 3.25
CA HIS A 72 -13.48 -19.96 4.40
C HIS A 72 -14.66 -20.59 5.15
N ALA A 73 -15.75 -19.85 5.39
CA ALA A 73 -16.93 -20.35 6.09
C ALA A 73 -17.70 -21.42 5.31
N TRP A 74 -17.65 -21.38 3.97
CA TRP A 74 -18.34 -22.33 3.08
C TRP A 74 -17.44 -23.45 2.57
N GLU A 75 -16.16 -23.46 2.96
CA GLU A 75 -15.14 -24.38 2.43
C GLU A 75 -15.09 -24.36 0.88
N ALA A 76 -15.33 -23.18 0.30
CA ALA A 76 -15.44 -23.03 -1.14
C ALA A 76 -14.06 -23.09 -1.82
N GLN A 77 -13.97 -23.87 -2.88
CA GLN A 77 -12.78 -23.93 -3.73
C GLN A 77 -12.90 -22.97 -4.92
N LEU A 78 -11.79 -22.32 -5.26
CA LEU A 78 -11.75 -21.34 -6.34
C LEU A 78 -11.03 -21.93 -7.55
N PRO A 79 -11.53 -21.67 -8.77
CA PRO A 79 -10.77 -21.95 -9.98
C PRO A 79 -9.45 -21.16 -9.99
N PRO A 80 -8.31 -21.76 -10.40
CA PRO A 80 -7.01 -21.08 -10.52
C PRO A 80 -7.06 -19.74 -11.26
N ASN A 81 -7.84 -19.65 -12.34
CA ASN A 81 -7.98 -18.42 -13.12
C ASN A 81 -8.67 -17.30 -12.35
N ALA A 82 -9.60 -17.63 -11.43
CA ALA A 82 -10.25 -16.64 -10.58
C ALA A 82 -9.26 -16.06 -9.56
N LEU A 83 -8.37 -16.88 -9.00
CA LEU A 83 -7.29 -16.43 -8.11
C LEU A 83 -6.34 -15.46 -8.82
N VAL A 84 -5.91 -15.81 -10.03
CA VAL A 84 -5.04 -14.94 -10.84
C VAL A 84 -5.74 -13.62 -11.16
N LEU A 85 -7.01 -13.68 -11.58
CA LEU A 85 -7.72 -12.47 -11.98
C LEU A 85 -8.01 -11.53 -10.81
N ARG A 86 -8.36 -12.07 -9.64
CA ARG A 86 -8.42 -11.28 -8.39
C ARG A 86 -7.09 -10.59 -8.09
N SER A 87 -5.98 -11.30 -8.27
CA SER A 87 -4.64 -10.75 -8.03
C SER A 87 -4.28 -9.63 -9.01
N VAL A 88 -4.63 -9.77 -10.30
CA VAL A 88 -4.44 -8.72 -11.32
C VAL A 88 -5.26 -7.48 -10.98
N VAL A 89 -6.55 -7.64 -10.63
CA VAL A 89 -7.42 -6.54 -10.25
C VAL A 89 -6.91 -5.86 -8.97
N GLN A 90 -6.45 -6.62 -7.98
CA GLN A 90 -5.87 -6.08 -6.75
C GLN A 90 -4.56 -5.31 -7.01
N ALA A 91 -3.72 -5.81 -7.93
CA ALA A 91 -2.49 -5.13 -8.33
C ALA A 91 -2.81 -3.81 -9.05
N ALA A 92 -3.83 -3.80 -9.92
CA ALA A 92 -4.31 -2.59 -10.57
C ALA A 92 -4.82 -1.55 -9.55
N GLU A 93 -5.58 -1.98 -8.53
CA GLU A 93 -6.01 -1.10 -7.43
C GLU A 93 -4.82 -0.50 -6.67
N ILE A 94 -3.77 -1.28 -6.41
CA ILE A 94 -2.55 -0.80 -5.76
C ILE A 94 -1.80 0.20 -6.64
N LEU A 95 -1.59 -0.10 -7.93
CA LEU A 95 -0.88 0.80 -8.86
C LEU A 95 -1.57 2.16 -8.99
N GLN A 96 -2.90 2.18 -9.16
CA GLN A 96 -3.63 3.45 -9.25
C GLN A 96 -3.58 4.23 -7.93
N ASN A 97 -3.64 3.54 -6.78
CA ASN A 97 -3.54 4.17 -5.47
C ASN A 97 -2.15 4.76 -5.23
N THR A 98 -1.07 4.06 -5.58
CA THR A 98 0.30 4.50 -5.30
C THR A 98 0.62 5.84 -5.96
N SER A 99 0.36 5.96 -7.26
CA SER A 99 0.59 7.21 -8.00
C SER A 99 -0.25 8.35 -7.42
N ARG A 100 -1.56 8.13 -7.25
CA ARG A 100 -2.47 9.15 -6.71
C ARG A 100 -2.09 9.57 -5.30
N TRP A 101 -1.84 8.62 -4.41
CA TRP A 101 -1.41 8.89 -3.03
C TRP A 101 -0.16 9.76 -3.02
N PHE A 102 0.85 9.43 -3.82
CA PHE A 102 2.07 10.22 -3.85
C PHE A 102 1.77 11.68 -4.25
N TYR A 103 1.10 11.92 -5.37
CA TYR A 103 0.94 13.30 -5.85
C TYR A 103 -0.17 14.10 -5.15
N THR A 104 -1.21 13.46 -4.60
CA THR A 104 -2.30 14.18 -3.92
C THR A 104 -2.08 14.34 -2.42
N THR A 105 -1.36 13.40 -1.82
CA THR A 105 -1.23 13.30 -0.36
C THR A 105 0.19 13.58 0.09
N PHE A 106 1.15 12.79 -0.37
CA PHE A 106 2.52 12.86 0.17
C PHE A 106 3.32 14.05 -0.39
N GLY A 107 3.41 14.15 -1.72
CA GLY A 107 4.19 15.12 -2.47
C GLY A 107 3.90 16.58 -2.09
N PRO A 108 2.63 17.01 -1.95
CA PRO A 108 2.34 18.38 -1.52
C PRO A 108 2.90 18.73 -0.13
N GLY A 109 3.12 17.72 0.74
CA GLY A 109 3.83 17.90 2.02
C GLY A 109 5.30 18.32 1.84
N LEU A 110 5.95 17.89 0.76
CA LEU A 110 7.32 18.29 0.41
C LEU A 110 7.40 19.75 -0.07
N ALA A 111 6.28 20.31 -0.51
CA ALA A 111 6.15 21.71 -0.91
C ALA A 111 5.67 22.62 0.24
N HIS A 112 5.60 22.11 1.48
CA HIS A 112 5.09 22.87 2.62
C HIS A 112 6.06 24.01 3.03
N PRO A 113 5.58 25.25 3.29
CA PRO A 113 6.44 26.40 3.62
C PRO A 113 7.36 26.24 4.84
N ALA A 114 7.14 25.21 5.67
CA ALA A 114 8.02 24.84 6.78
C ALA A 114 9.43 24.42 6.31
N PHE A 115 9.57 24.08 5.03
CA PHE A 115 10.85 23.76 4.40
C PHE A 115 11.38 24.90 3.53
N SER A 116 10.84 26.13 3.65
CA SER A 116 11.18 27.24 2.74
C SER A 116 12.64 27.70 2.81
N ASP A 117 13.35 27.35 3.88
CA ASP A 117 14.78 27.57 4.10
C ASP A 117 15.67 26.48 3.46
N LYS A 118 15.07 25.38 2.98
CA LYS A 118 15.80 24.24 2.40
C LYS A 118 16.17 24.50 0.93
N PRO A 119 17.41 24.18 0.50
CA PRO A 119 17.85 24.39 -0.88
C PRO A 119 16.95 23.77 -1.96
N LEU A 120 16.45 22.55 -1.74
CA LEU A 120 15.59 21.85 -2.70
C LEU A 120 14.10 22.26 -2.64
N PHE A 121 13.74 23.21 -1.77
CA PHE A 121 12.36 23.68 -1.62
C PHE A 121 11.76 24.18 -2.93
N ALA A 122 12.50 25.01 -3.68
CA ALA A 122 12.02 25.55 -4.94
C ALA A 122 11.69 24.44 -5.95
N GLU A 123 12.51 23.38 -6.02
CA GLU A 123 12.30 22.25 -6.92
C GLU A 123 11.14 21.37 -6.45
N ALA A 124 11.06 21.07 -5.14
CA ALA A 124 9.96 20.33 -4.55
C ALA A 124 8.62 21.06 -4.77
N SER A 125 8.58 22.37 -4.56
CA SER A 125 7.41 23.20 -4.82
C SER A 125 7.05 23.24 -6.31
N ARG A 126 8.03 23.40 -7.21
CA ARG A 126 7.78 23.39 -8.66
C ARG A 126 7.11 22.09 -9.11
N ARG A 127 7.49 20.94 -8.54
CA ARG A 127 6.96 19.63 -8.96
C ARG A 127 5.69 19.19 -8.25
N PHE A 128 5.65 19.33 -6.92
CA PHE A 128 4.69 18.61 -6.09
C PHE A 128 3.62 19.50 -5.45
N THR A 129 3.66 20.82 -5.67
CA THR A 129 2.59 21.71 -5.19
C THR A 129 1.23 21.26 -5.71
N ALA A 130 0.25 21.09 -4.83
CA ALA A 130 -1.08 20.65 -5.21
C ALA A 130 -1.68 21.56 -6.30
N PHE A 131 -2.24 20.94 -7.36
CA PHE A 131 -2.85 21.57 -8.53
C PHE A 131 -1.95 22.41 -9.44
N LYS A 132 -0.78 22.88 -8.97
CA LYS A 132 0.12 23.78 -9.72
C LYS A 132 1.43 23.14 -10.12
N GLY A 133 1.86 22.10 -9.41
CA GLY A 133 3.13 21.46 -9.63
C GLY A 133 3.18 20.72 -10.96
N ASP A 134 4.33 20.79 -11.63
CA ASP A 134 4.54 20.24 -12.97
C ASP A 134 4.26 18.73 -13.03
N SER A 135 4.58 18.01 -11.96
CA SER A 135 4.38 16.56 -11.85
C SER A 135 3.01 16.16 -11.28
N PHE A 136 2.28 17.09 -10.66
CA PHE A 136 1.02 16.81 -9.97
C PHE A 136 -0.04 16.22 -10.91
N ARG A 137 -0.33 16.90 -12.02
CA ARG A 137 -1.36 16.45 -12.97
C ARG A 137 -0.92 15.17 -13.71
N PRO A 138 0.28 15.09 -14.32
CA PRO A 138 0.73 13.86 -14.97
C PRO A 138 0.69 12.65 -14.03
N GLY A 139 1.14 12.82 -12.80
CA GLY A 139 1.15 11.77 -11.78
C GLY A 139 -0.23 11.24 -11.40
N ILE A 140 -1.23 12.12 -11.24
CA ILE A 140 -2.62 11.70 -10.97
C ILE A 140 -3.23 11.01 -12.20
N MET A 141 -2.94 11.52 -13.39
CA MET A 141 -3.45 10.98 -14.66
C MET A 141 -2.83 9.62 -14.98
N ALA A 142 -1.60 9.35 -14.55
CA ALA A 142 -0.97 8.05 -14.68
C ALA A 142 -1.82 6.94 -14.06
N GLY A 143 -2.45 7.21 -12.91
CA GLY A 143 -3.37 6.27 -12.24
C GLY A 143 -4.60 5.88 -13.08
N MET A 144 -4.91 6.58 -14.18
CA MET A 144 -6.03 6.23 -15.07
C MET A 144 -5.81 4.92 -15.83
N HIS A 145 -4.57 4.59 -16.17
CA HIS A 145 -4.24 3.34 -16.86
C HIS A 145 -4.52 2.09 -16.02
N PRO A 146 -3.98 1.96 -14.78
CA PRO A 146 -4.34 0.86 -13.89
C PRO A 146 -5.81 0.91 -13.45
N MET A 147 -6.44 2.08 -13.33
CA MET A 147 -7.88 2.16 -13.07
C MET A 147 -8.71 1.60 -14.24
N ALA A 148 -8.32 1.88 -15.49
CA ALA A 148 -8.96 1.30 -16.67
C ALA A 148 -8.73 -0.21 -16.76
N LEU A 149 -7.55 -0.70 -16.35
CA LEU A 149 -7.25 -2.13 -16.23
C LEU A 149 -8.15 -2.80 -15.19
N TYR A 150 -8.34 -2.16 -14.04
CA TYR A 150 -9.27 -2.61 -13.01
C TYR A 150 -10.68 -2.70 -13.59
N ALA A 151 -11.18 -1.62 -14.21
CA ALA A 151 -12.53 -1.58 -14.76
C ALA A 151 -12.75 -2.56 -15.92
N LEU A 152 -11.71 -2.85 -16.70
CA LEU A 152 -11.78 -3.83 -17.80
C LEU A 152 -12.21 -5.22 -17.32
N PHE A 153 -11.71 -5.66 -16.17
CA PHE A 153 -12.05 -6.96 -15.60
C PHE A 153 -13.17 -6.87 -14.56
N ALA A 154 -13.20 -5.79 -13.77
CA ALA A 154 -14.11 -5.64 -12.64
C ALA A 154 -15.40 -4.89 -12.99
N GLY A 155 -15.56 -4.43 -14.23
CA GLY A 155 -16.71 -3.68 -14.74
C GLY A 155 -16.64 -2.18 -14.45
N GLN A 156 -16.23 -1.78 -13.25
CA GLN A 156 -16.11 -0.37 -12.87
C GLN A 156 -15.11 -0.16 -11.74
N TRP A 157 -14.61 1.07 -11.60
CA TRP A 157 -13.95 1.56 -10.39
C TRP A 157 -14.45 2.99 -10.13
N PRO A 158 -14.78 3.37 -8.88
CA PRO A 158 -14.73 2.56 -7.65
C PRO A 158 -15.90 1.56 -7.53
N HIS A 159 -15.90 0.76 -6.46
CA HIS A 159 -17.01 -0.11 -6.03
C HIS A 159 -17.47 -1.14 -7.06
N SER A 160 -16.55 -1.96 -7.59
CA SER A 160 -16.93 -3.10 -8.42
C SER A 160 -17.75 -4.15 -7.66
N ASN A 161 -18.44 -5.01 -8.42
CA ASN A 161 -19.15 -6.19 -7.91
C ASN A 161 -18.59 -7.49 -8.52
N PHE A 162 -17.30 -7.48 -8.86
CA PHE A 162 -16.67 -8.51 -9.66
C PHE A 162 -16.27 -9.76 -8.87
N ILE A 163 -15.87 -9.57 -7.61
CA ILE A 163 -15.45 -10.65 -6.73
C ILE A 163 -16.69 -11.26 -6.06
N ILE A 164 -16.88 -12.57 -6.23
CA ILE A 164 -17.94 -13.35 -5.60
C ILE A 164 -17.35 -14.56 -4.87
N PRO A 165 -17.94 -15.06 -3.79
CA PRO A 165 -17.48 -16.30 -3.15
C PRO A 165 -17.41 -17.45 -4.16
N GLY A 166 -16.27 -18.14 -4.21
CA GLY A 166 -15.98 -19.21 -5.16
C GLY A 166 -15.33 -18.72 -6.47
N GLY A 167 -15.16 -17.42 -6.69
CA GLY A 167 -14.38 -16.91 -7.82
C GLY A 167 -14.69 -15.48 -8.24
N VAL A 168 -15.08 -15.31 -9.50
CA VAL A 168 -15.30 -14.01 -10.14
C VAL A 168 -16.54 -14.08 -11.04
N SER A 169 -17.22 -12.95 -11.24
CA SER A 169 -18.51 -12.92 -11.94
C SER A 169 -18.41 -12.99 -13.47
N GLY A 170 -17.22 -12.87 -14.06
CA GLY A 170 -17.02 -12.75 -15.50
C GLY A 170 -15.88 -13.63 -16.02
N ALA A 171 -15.96 -13.96 -17.32
CA ALA A 171 -14.91 -14.66 -18.05
C ALA A 171 -14.04 -13.67 -18.82
N VAL A 172 -12.74 -13.97 -18.93
CA VAL A 172 -11.79 -13.16 -19.69
C VAL A 172 -11.74 -13.59 -21.14
N ARG A 173 -11.86 -12.62 -22.05
CA ARG A 173 -11.78 -12.78 -23.50
C ARG A 173 -10.38 -12.41 -24.00
N PRO A 174 -9.87 -13.03 -25.07
CA PRO A 174 -8.54 -12.69 -25.62
C PRO A 174 -8.32 -11.20 -25.89
N LYS A 175 -9.34 -10.51 -26.41
CA LYS A 175 -9.29 -9.05 -26.65
C LYS A 175 -9.06 -8.22 -25.38
N GLU A 176 -9.55 -8.70 -24.22
CA GLU A 176 -9.36 -8.03 -22.94
C GLU A 176 -7.93 -8.23 -22.44
N LEU A 177 -7.32 -9.38 -22.69
CA LEU A 177 -5.91 -9.60 -22.37
C LEU A 177 -5.00 -8.65 -23.16
N THR A 178 -5.21 -8.52 -24.49
CA THR A 178 -4.45 -7.58 -25.31
C THR A 178 -4.61 -6.14 -24.81
N ARG A 179 -5.84 -5.75 -24.45
CA ARG A 179 -6.11 -4.42 -23.89
C ARG A 179 -5.43 -4.22 -22.53
N ALA A 180 -5.42 -5.24 -21.67
CA ALA A 180 -4.76 -5.19 -20.37
C ALA A 180 -3.26 -4.95 -20.48
N PHE A 181 -2.56 -5.68 -21.37
CA PHE A 181 -1.14 -5.45 -21.64
C PHE A 181 -0.87 -4.05 -22.17
N SER A 182 -1.70 -3.56 -23.10
CA SER A 182 -1.58 -2.21 -23.63
C SER A 182 -1.74 -1.13 -22.54
N LEU A 183 -2.65 -1.31 -21.59
CA LEU A 183 -2.83 -0.36 -20.48
C LEU A 183 -1.63 -0.36 -19.52
N LEU A 184 -1.05 -1.52 -19.25
CA LEU A 184 0.17 -1.63 -18.43
C LEU A 184 1.38 -1.01 -19.14
N ASP A 185 1.55 -1.27 -20.44
CA ASP A 185 2.61 -0.67 -21.25
C ASP A 185 2.49 0.86 -21.30
N GLN A 186 1.27 1.39 -21.45
CA GLN A 186 1.01 2.83 -21.38
C GLN A 186 1.37 3.42 -20.01
N TYR A 187 0.98 2.76 -18.92
CA TYR A 187 1.38 3.18 -17.57
C TYR A 187 2.90 3.25 -17.41
N CYS A 188 3.61 2.24 -17.93
CA CYS A 188 5.06 2.20 -17.86
C CYS A 188 5.71 3.31 -18.71
N ARG A 189 5.35 3.39 -19.99
CA ARG A 189 6.00 4.27 -20.97
C ARG A 189 5.62 5.74 -20.85
N GLU A 190 4.42 6.05 -20.38
CA GLU A 190 3.95 7.44 -20.28
C GLU A 190 4.30 8.08 -18.93
N TRP A 191 4.51 7.28 -17.88
CA TRP A 191 4.75 7.82 -16.53
C TRP A 191 5.87 7.12 -15.77
N LEU A 192 5.80 5.80 -15.55
CA LEU A 192 6.72 5.12 -14.63
C LEU A 192 8.19 5.29 -15.05
N GLU A 193 8.49 5.04 -16.33
CA GLU A 193 9.85 5.11 -16.84
C GLU A 193 10.32 6.55 -17.08
N PRO A 194 9.61 7.41 -17.84
CA PRO A 194 10.14 8.74 -18.17
C PRO A 194 10.01 9.76 -17.03
N ALA A 195 8.95 9.70 -16.22
CA ALA A 195 8.65 10.74 -15.23
C ALA A 195 9.03 10.30 -13.81
N TRP A 196 8.67 9.08 -13.42
CA TRP A 196 8.94 8.59 -12.06
C TRP A 196 10.38 8.13 -11.88
N LEU A 197 10.88 7.23 -12.74
CA LEU A 197 12.22 6.64 -12.59
C LEU A 197 13.30 7.41 -13.37
N GLY A 198 13.01 7.87 -14.58
CA GLY A 198 14.01 8.41 -15.52
C GLY A 198 14.78 7.33 -16.28
N CYS A 199 14.35 6.06 -16.20
CA CYS A 199 14.95 4.91 -16.87
C CYS A 199 13.95 3.79 -17.10
N SER A 200 14.37 2.71 -17.76
CA SER A 200 13.55 1.51 -17.87
C SER A 200 13.32 0.86 -16.49
N LEU A 201 12.18 0.19 -16.34
CA LEU A 201 11.87 -0.55 -15.12
C LEU A 201 12.91 -1.65 -14.86
N GLU A 202 13.42 -2.31 -15.90
CA GLU A 202 14.43 -3.36 -15.77
C GLU A 202 15.71 -2.83 -15.14
N ARG A 203 16.20 -1.66 -15.58
CA ARG A 203 17.39 -1.04 -15.00
C ARG A 203 17.19 -0.70 -13.53
N TYR A 204 16.01 -0.19 -13.17
CA TYR A 204 15.69 0.11 -11.77
C TYR A 204 15.66 -1.16 -10.90
N LEU A 205 15.16 -2.28 -11.43
CA LEU A 205 15.08 -3.55 -10.71
C LEU A 205 16.43 -4.23 -10.47
N GLU A 206 17.49 -3.82 -11.16
CA GLU A 206 18.87 -4.27 -10.91
C GLU A 206 19.49 -3.64 -9.66
N ILE A 207 18.89 -2.58 -9.10
CA ILE A 207 19.42 -1.92 -7.91
C ILE A 207 19.24 -2.85 -6.71
N GLU A 208 20.35 -3.18 -6.06
CA GLU A 208 20.36 -4.17 -5.00
C GLU A 208 20.44 -3.62 -3.59
N ASP A 209 20.88 -2.40 -3.34
CA ASP A 209 21.07 -1.87 -1.99
C ASP A 209 21.07 -0.33 -1.96
N TRP A 210 21.32 0.27 -0.79
CA TRP A 210 21.36 1.71 -0.64
C TRP A 210 22.49 2.36 -1.44
N GLU A 211 23.68 1.77 -1.42
CA GLU A 211 24.82 2.30 -2.19
C GLU A 211 24.52 2.27 -3.69
N GLY A 212 23.93 1.19 -4.18
CA GLY A 212 23.45 1.06 -5.55
C GLY A 212 22.36 2.05 -5.90
N LEU A 213 21.44 2.36 -4.97
CA LEU A 213 20.40 3.37 -5.18
C LEU A 213 21.01 4.77 -5.30
N MET A 214 21.99 5.10 -4.45
CA MET A 214 22.71 6.37 -4.54
C MET A 214 23.55 6.46 -5.81
N ALA A 215 24.23 5.36 -6.20
CA ALA A 215 24.95 5.30 -7.47
C ALA A 215 24.01 5.45 -8.68
N TRP A 216 22.80 4.88 -8.61
CA TRP A 216 21.78 5.03 -9.65
C TRP A 216 21.33 6.49 -9.80
N LEU A 217 21.19 7.25 -8.71
CA LEU A 217 20.84 8.67 -8.78
C LEU A 217 21.86 9.48 -9.57
N ASP A 218 23.15 9.15 -9.42
CA ASP A 218 24.26 9.84 -10.07
C ASP A 218 24.61 9.27 -11.45
N GLU A 219 24.02 8.14 -11.84
CA GLU A 219 24.33 7.44 -13.10
C GLU A 219 23.95 8.26 -14.34
N LYS A 220 22.78 8.94 -14.32
CA LYS A 220 22.27 9.72 -15.46
C LYS A 220 21.50 10.94 -14.98
N GLU A 221 21.58 12.02 -15.76
CA GLU A 221 20.79 13.23 -15.52
C GLU A 221 19.28 12.95 -15.47
N ALA A 222 18.79 12.00 -16.28
CA ALA A 222 17.39 11.59 -16.26
C ALA A 222 16.97 10.93 -14.93
N HIS A 223 17.84 10.14 -14.28
CA HIS A 223 17.56 9.55 -12.97
C HIS A 223 17.55 10.64 -11.90
N PHE A 224 18.56 11.51 -11.92
CA PHE A 224 18.69 12.62 -10.97
C PHE A 224 17.48 13.57 -11.01
N ASN A 225 16.96 13.84 -12.21
CA ASN A 225 15.83 14.75 -12.45
C ASN A 225 14.47 14.05 -12.54
N SER A 226 14.37 12.74 -12.31
CA SER A 226 13.08 12.06 -12.20
C SER A 226 12.37 12.42 -10.89
N ASP A 227 11.07 12.19 -10.81
CA ASP A 227 10.32 12.49 -9.58
C ASP A 227 10.79 11.63 -8.41
N PHE A 228 11.17 10.37 -8.64
CA PHE A 228 11.74 9.51 -7.61
C PHE A 228 13.13 9.99 -7.18
N GLY A 229 13.96 10.42 -8.14
CA GLY A 229 15.29 10.94 -7.84
C GLY A 229 15.26 12.26 -7.06
N VAL A 230 14.36 13.17 -7.43
CA VAL A 230 14.09 14.39 -6.66
C VAL A 230 13.53 14.06 -5.29
N PHE A 231 12.58 13.13 -5.19
CA PHE A 231 12.01 12.71 -3.91
C PHE A 231 13.07 12.20 -2.95
N ILE A 232 13.97 11.30 -3.37
CA ILE A 232 15.03 10.78 -2.50
C ILE A 232 15.90 11.93 -1.99
N ARG A 233 16.36 12.81 -2.87
CA ARG A 233 17.22 13.95 -2.48
C ARG A 233 16.51 14.92 -1.53
N VAL A 234 15.24 15.23 -1.79
CA VAL A 234 14.41 16.06 -0.92
C VAL A 234 14.21 15.39 0.44
N ALA A 235 13.90 14.10 0.47
CA ALA A 235 13.68 13.36 1.72
C ALA A 235 14.93 13.35 2.61
N LEU A 236 16.12 13.17 2.02
CA LEU A 236 17.40 13.25 2.71
C LEU A 236 17.69 14.66 3.25
N GLU A 237 17.52 15.70 2.42
CA GLU A 237 17.80 17.09 2.82
C GLU A 237 16.85 17.59 3.92
N TYR A 238 15.60 17.14 3.86
CA TYR A 238 14.58 17.50 4.84
C TYR A 238 14.71 16.66 6.12
N GLY A 239 15.56 15.63 6.12
CA GLY A 239 15.76 14.73 7.25
C GLY A 239 14.59 13.78 7.49
N LEU A 240 13.74 13.54 6.47
CA LEU A 240 12.61 12.61 6.58
C LEU A 240 13.07 11.18 6.86
N ASP A 241 14.28 10.87 6.41
CA ASP A 241 14.98 9.63 6.64
C ASP A 241 15.46 9.42 8.08
N GLN A 242 15.27 10.40 8.95
CA GLN A 242 15.59 10.30 10.38
C GLN A 242 14.33 10.35 11.24
N LEU A 243 13.16 10.36 10.61
CA LEU A 243 11.85 10.48 11.24
C LEU A 243 11.02 9.22 11.01
N GLY A 244 10.11 8.91 11.96
CA GLY A 244 9.14 7.84 11.79
C GLY A 244 9.76 6.44 11.69
N GLN A 245 10.51 6.03 12.73
CA GLN A 245 11.00 4.66 12.83
C GLN A 245 9.84 3.67 12.81
N VAL A 246 10.06 2.53 12.15
CA VAL A 246 9.08 1.45 12.03
C VAL A 246 8.96 0.73 13.37
N GLU A 247 7.74 0.37 13.74
CA GLU A 247 7.51 -0.39 14.96
C GLU A 247 8.18 -1.77 14.88
N PRO A 248 8.71 -2.31 16.00
CA PRO A 248 9.37 -3.61 15.98
C PRO A 248 8.41 -4.76 15.61
N ASN A 249 7.12 -4.58 15.90
CA ASN A 249 6.08 -5.56 15.64
C ASN A 249 5.41 -5.27 14.29
N LEU A 250 5.48 -6.22 13.36
CA LEU A 250 4.94 -6.09 12.01
C LEU A 250 3.86 -7.14 11.77
N LEU A 251 2.80 -6.78 11.05
CA LEU A 251 1.76 -7.71 10.66
C LEU A 251 1.46 -7.63 9.17
N SER A 252 1.41 -8.79 8.52
CA SER A 252 0.87 -8.93 7.17
C SER A 252 0.03 -10.20 7.05
N TYR A 253 -1.15 -10.10 6.45
CA TYR A 253 -1.93 -11.28 6.04
C TYR A 253 -1.52 -11.83 4.68
N GLY A 254 -0.49 -11.27 4.05
CA GLY A 254 -0.01 -11.67 2.73
C GLY A 254 -0.84 -11.10 1.58
N ALA A 255 -0.29 -11.19 0.37
CA ALA A 255 -0.93 -10.71 -0.85
C ALA A 255 -0.46 -11.48 -2.10
N PHE A 256 -1.32 -11.51 -3.12
CA PHE A 256 -1.09 -12.17 -4.43
C PHE A 256 -0.80 -13.67 -4.29
N PRO A 257 -1.82 -14.50 -4.03
CA PRO A 257 -1.66 -15.94 -4.02
C PRO A 257 -1.19 -16.48 -5.36
N ASN A 258 -0.37 -17.52 -5.32
CA ASN A 258 0.08 -18.24 -6.50
C ASN A 258 -1.12 -18.99 -7.13
N LYS A 259 -0.98 -19.37 -8.40
CA LYS A 259 -2.07 -20.04 -9.17
C LYS A 259 -2.59 -21.34 -8.55
N ASN A 260 -1.80 -22.00 -7.71
CA ASN A 260 -2.12 -23.23 -6.99
C ASN A 260 -2.34 -22.98 -5.48
N GLY A 261 -2.41 -21.71 -5.08
CA GLY A 261 -2.28 -21.28 -3.70
C GLY A 261 -3.65 -21.03 -3.10
N HIS A 262 -3.81 -21.35 -1.83
CA HIS A 262 -4.95 -20.90 -1.05
C HIS A 262 -4.64 -19.51 -0.48
N PHE A 263 -5.63 -18.63 -0.42
CA PHE A 263 -5.45 -17.37 0.30
C PHE A 263 -5.08 -17.63 1.76
N ALA A 264 -4.19 -16.80 2.28
CA ALA A 264 -3.59 -16.83 3.61
C ALA A 264 -4.60 -16.46 4.73
N VAL A 265 -5.74 -17.16 4.79
CA VAL A 265 -6.73 -17.00 5.88
C VAL A 265 -6.67 -18.18 6.85
N THR A 266 -6.13 -19.33 6.42
CA THR A 266 -5.98 -20.53 7.25
C THR A 266 -4.52 -20.74 7.68
N PRO A 267 -4.23 -20.90 9.00
CA PRO A 267 -2.88 -20.99 9.59
C PRO A 267 -1.89 -21.92 8.86
N GLN A 268 -2.40 -22.95 8.18
CA GLN A 268 -1.63 -23.99 7.52
C GLN A 268 -1.05 -23.58 6.15
N ASN A 269 -1.61 -22.57 5.47
CA ASN A 269 -1.24 -22.23 4.08
C ASN A 269 -0.50 -20.88 3.92
N HIS A 270 -0.26 -20.12 5.00
CA HIS A 270 0.21 -18.72 4.94
C HIS A 270 1.61 -18.52 4.36
N LEU A 271 2.50 -19.50 4.56
CA LEU A 271 3.94 -19.32 4.33
C LEU A 271 4.37 -19.70 2.89
N GLN A 272 3.64 -20.60 2.22
CA GLN A 272 4.09 -21.20 0.94
C GLN A 272 3.30 -20.77 -0.31
N ALA A 273 2.31 -19.88 -0.17
CA ALA A 273 1.27 -19.73 -1.21
C ALA A 273 1.21 -18.38 -1.94
N VAL A 274 2.13 -17.42 -1.75
CA VAL A 274 1.93 -16.00 -2.12
C VAL A 274 3.23 -15.27 -2.52
N GLN A 275 3.15 -14.22 -3.36
CA GLN A 275 4.31 -13.35 -3.65
C GLN A 275 4.74 -12.51 -2.44
N PHE A 276 3.78 -12.16 -1.56
CA PHE A 276 4.04 -11.55 -0.25
C PHE A 276 3.52 -12.47 0.85
N PRO A 277 4.39 -13.06 1.70
CA PRO A 277 3.99 -13.98 2.75
C PRO A 277 3.14 -13.29 3.82
N GLY A 278 2.18 -14.04 4.37
CA GLY A 278 1.45 -13.62 5.55
C GLY A 278 2.17 -14.09 6.81
N ALA A 279 2.63 -13.16 7.64
CA ALA A 279 3.25 -13.45 8.93
C ALA A 279 3.11 -12.29 9.92
N TYR A 280 3.27 -12.61 11.20
CA TYR A 280 3.45 -11.67 12.28
C TYR A 280 4.92 -11.71 12.72
N PHE A 281 5.59 -10.57 12.74
CA PHE A 281 6.95 -10.43 13.25
C PHE A 281 6.88 -9.72 14.61
N ASP A 282 7.44 -10.30 15.66
CA ASP A 282 7.38 -9.76 17.03
C ASP A 282 8.64 -8.97 17.44
N GLY A 283 9.41 -8.51 16.46
CA GLY A 283 10.72 -7.91 16.67
C GLY A 283 11.88 -8.92 16.71
N LYS A 284 11.60 -10.22 16.85
CA LYS A 284 12.62 -11.27 16.92
C LYS A 284 12.42 -12.38 15.89
N GLU A 285 11.21 -12.93 15.81
CA GLU A 285 10.89 -14.11 15.01
C GLU A 285 9.60 -13.93 14.20
N LEU A 286 9.48 -14.73 13.14
CA LEU A 286 8.27 -14.80 12.32
C LEU A 286 7.32 -15.86 12.85
N HIS A 287 6.05 -15.47 12.99
CA HIS A 287 4.96 -16.32 13.45
C HIS A 287 3.88 -16.41 12.36
N ALA A 288 3.16 -17.53 12.32
CA ALA A 288 1.98 -17.64 11.49
C ALA A 288 0.90 -16.63 11.92
N CYS A 289 0.22 -16.05 10.92
CA CYS A 289 -0.91 -15.16 11.16
C CYS A 289 -2.17 -15.92 11.52
N ASP A 290 -2.96 -15.37 12.44
CA ASP A 290 -4.25 -15.89 12.86
C ASP A 290 -5.14 -14.72 13.30
N HIS A 291 -6.21 -14.48 12.53
CA HIS A 291 -7.14 -13.38 12.75
C HIS A 291 -7.76 -13.38 14.16
N ARG A 292 -7.80 -14.51 14.86
CA ARG A 292 -8.35 -14.63 16.23
C ARG A 292 -7.53 -13.87 17.27
N TRP A 293 -6.30 -13.48 16.94
CA TRP A 293 -5.41 -12.73 17.82
C TRP A 293 -5.52 -11.22 17.61
N LEU A 294 -6.37 -10.78 16.67
CA LEU A 294 -6.75 -9.38 16.56
C LEU A 294 -7.53 -8.98 17.81
N THR A 295 -7.07 -7.91 18.44
CA THR A 295 -7.69 -7.30 19.60
C THR A 295 -8.13 -5.91 19.24
N GLU A 296 -9.29 -5.53 19.75
CA GLU A 296 -9.83 -4.19 19.62
C GLU A 296 -10.21 -3.71 21.01
N SER A 297 -9.65 -2.60 21.44
CA SER A 297 -9.97 -1.99 22.74
C SER A 297 -10.36 -0.54 22.54
N LEU A 298 -11.31 -0.07 23.35
CA LEU A 298 -11.65 1.34 23.45
C LEU A 298 -10.80 1.93 24.58
N ARG A 299 -10.17 3.08 24.32
CA ARG A 299 -9.53 3.86 25.41
C ARG A 299 -10.61 4.38 26.36
N ASP A 300 -10.27 4.60 27.64
CA ASP A 300 -11.21 4.97 28.72
C ASP A 300 -12.13 6.18 28.44
N ASN A 301 -11.82 7.01 27.43
CA ASN A 301 -12.64 8.13 27.00
C ASN A 301 -13.55 7.83 25.79
N LYS A 302 -13.67 6.58 25.32
CA LYS A 302 -14.53 6.13 24.19
C LYS A 302 -14.28 6.79 22.83
N GLU A 303 -13.25 7.61 22.68
CA GLU A 303 -12.97 8.39 21.45
C GLU A 303 -11.96 7.76 20.50
N ALA A 304 -11.26 6.69 20.89
CA ALA A 304 -10.23 6.07 20.07
C ALA A 304 -10.22 4.54 20.20
N HIS A 305 -10.36 3.88 19.06
CA HIS A 305 -10.16 2.44 18.91
C HIS A 305 -8.66 2.16 18.83
N ARG A 306 -8.20 1.21 19.64
CA ARG A 306 -6.86 0.61 19.52
C ARG A 306 -7.04 -0.78 18.96
N PHE A 307 -6.54 -0.96 17.75
CA PHE A 307 -6.32 -2.28 17.17
C PHE A 307 -4.94 -2.78 17.59
N GLY A 308 -4.86 -4.05 17.95
CA GLY A 308 -3.61 -4.72 18.29
C GLY A 308 -3.65 -6.18 17.86
N TYR A 309 -2.50 -6.84 17.90
CA TYR A 309 -2.37 -8.24 17.55
C TYR A 309 -1.53 -8.93 18.62
N ARG A 310 -2.04 -10.04 19.17
CA ARG A 310 -1.47 -10.68 20.38
C ARG A 310 -1.32 -9.73 21.58
N GLY A 311 -2.20 -8.73 21.70
CA GLY A 311 -2.14 -7.71 22.77
C GLY A 311 -1.17 -6.54 22.51
N GLU A 312 -0.40 -6.60 21.43
CA GLU A 312 0.60 -5.59 21.08
C GLU A 312 0.13 -4.64 19.97
N ALA A 313 0.71 -3.43 19.94
CA ALA A 313 0.59 -2.57 18.76
C ALA A 313 1.44 -3.16 17.62
N VAL A 314 0.93 -3.08 16.39
CA VAL A 314 1.61 -3.62 15.20
C VAL A 314 1.54 -2.63 14.05
N GLU A 315 2.61 -2.58 13.26
CA GLU A 315 2.63 -1.86 12.00
C GLU A 315 2.19 -2.76 10.84
N VAL A 316 1.35 -2.19 9.96
CA VAL A 316 0.83 -2.84 8.75
C VAL A 316 1.08 -1.94 7.55
N GLY A 317 1.00 -2.50 6.35
CA GLY A 317 1.13 -1.73 5.10
C GLY A 317 2.32 -2.15 4.25
N PRO A 318 2.75 -1.31 3.29
CA PRO A 318 3.83 -1.64 2.37
C PRO A 318 5.15 -1.98 3.08
N VAL A 319 5.54 -1.17 4.06
CA VAL A 319 6.79 -1.35 4.83
C VAL A 319 6.81 -2.70 5.55
N ALA A 320 5.78 -2.97 6.36
CA ALA A 320 5.61 -4.26 7.04
C ALA A 320 5.66 -5.45 6.06
N ARG A 321 4.96 -5.37 4.92
CA ARG A 321 4.98 -6.42 3.87
C ARG A 321 6.38 -6.66 3.31
N MET A 322 7.14 -5.60 3.01
CA MET A 322 8.48 -5.73 2.47
C MET A 322 9.45 -6.33 3.49
N LEU A 323 9.41 -5.86 4.74
CA LEU A 323 10.29 -6.35 5.80
C LEU A 323 9.99 -7.80 6.20
N ILE A 324 8.71 -8.16 6.30
CA ILE A 324 8.29 -9.55 6.55
C ILE A 324 8.76 -10.46 5.41
N ARG A 325 8.58 -10.03 4.15
CA ARG A 325 9.05 -10.78 2.98
C ARG A 325 10.56 -10.99 3.01
N GLU A 326 11.33 -9.99 3.43
CA GLU A 326 12.79 -10.11 3.54
C GLU A 326 13.21 -11.10 4.62
N LYS A 327 12.64 -10.98 5.81
CA LYS A 327 12.89 -11.90 6.93
C LYS A 327 12.49 -13.33 6.58
N TYR A 328 11.42 -13.50 5.82
CA TYR A 328 10.97 -14.82 5.37
C TYR A 328 11.99 -15.49 4.43
N LYS A 329 12.66 -14.74 3.54
CA LYS A 329 13.73 -15.28 2.66
C LYS A 329 14.93 -15.79 3.42
N HIS A 330 15.39 -15.04 4.42
CA HIS A 330 16.52 -15.46 5.24
C HIS A 330 16.25 -16.81 5.92
N GLN A 331 14.98 -17.14 6.15
CA GLN A 331 14.55 -18.42 6.68
C GLN A 331 14.19 -19.46 5.58
N HIS A 332 13.90 -19.03 4.34
CA HIS A 332 13.40 -19.89 3.25
C HIS A 332 13.91 -19.42 1.86
N ASN A 333 14.84 -20.16 1.25
CA ASN A 333 15.42 -19.86 -0.07
C ASN A 333 14.35 -19.71 -1.17
N GLY A 334 14.41 -18.65 -1.99
CA GLY A 334 13.71 -18.65 -3.30
C GLY A 334 13.01 -17.37 -3.79
N THR A 335 13.26 -16.17 -3.27
CA THR A 335 12.67 -14.94 -3.86
C THR A 335 13.65 -13.75 -3.89
N HIS A 336 13.61 -12.92 -4.94
CA HIS A 336 14.47 -11.71 -5.06
C HIS A 336 14.11 -10.64 -4.03
N PRO A 337 15.03 -10.18 -3.17
CA PRO A 337 14.79 -9.17 -2.13
C PRO A 337 14.26 -7.86 -2.70
N SER A 338 13.39 -7.15 -1.96
CA SER A 338 12.94 -5.83 -2.42
C SER A 338 13.98 -4.79 -2.04
N LEU A 339 14.30 -3.90 -2.97
CA LEU A 339 15.23 -2.79 -2.73
C LEU A 339 14.88 -2.03 -1.44
N PHE A 340 13.59 -1.76 -1.25
CA PHE A 340 13.07 -1.12 -0.05
C PHE A 340 13.50 -1.82 1.26
N ALA A 341 13.34 -3.14 1.36
CA ALA A 341 13.65 -3.84 2.61
C ALA A 341 15.14 -3.81 2.95
N LYS A 342 16.00 -3.84 1.92
CA LYS A 342 17.45 -3.75 2.08
C LYS A 342 17.91 -2.34 2.43
N VAL A 343 17.35 -1.33 1.77
CA VAL A 343 17.59 0.09 2.13
C VAL A 343 17.16 0.32 3.58
N TYR A 344 15.98 -0.17 3.95
CA TYR A 344 15.47 -0.05 5.31
C TYR A 344 16.35 -0.78 6.32
N SER A 345 16.83 -2.00 6.04
CA SER A 345 17.68 -2.75 6.98
C SER A 345 19.04 -2.09 7.20
N GLN A 346 19.57 -1.37 6.20
CA GLN A 346 20.83 -0.64 6.31
C GLN A 346 20.66 0.71 7.01
N LYS A 347 19.53 1.40 6.78
CA LYS A 347 19.33 2.78 7.23
C LYS A 347 18.49 2.90 8.52
N GLY A 348 17.65 1.92 8.80
CA GLY A 348 16.72 1.93 9.94
C GLY A 348 15.54 2.90 9.80
N ALA A 349 15.31 3.47 8.61
CA ALA A 349 14.26 4.43 8.36
C ALA A 349 13.63 4.27 6.97
N SER A 350 12.33 4.57 6.89
CA SER A 350 11.55 4.47 5.65
C SER A 350 11.71 5.77 4.87
N VAL A 351 12.68 5.80 3.95
CA VAL A 351 12.66 6.75 2.83
C VAL A 351 11.95 6.09 1.67
#